data_AF-A0A1V6H9U2-F1
#
_entry.id   AF-A0A1V6H9U2-F1
#
_cell.length_a   1.000
_cell.length_b   1.000
_cell.length_c   1.000
_cell.angle_alpha   90.00
_cell.angle_beta   90.00
_cell.angle_gamma   90.00
#
_symmetry.space_group_name_H-M   'P 1'
#
loop_
_entity.id
_entity.type
_entity.pdbx_description
1 polymer ?
#
loop_
_entity_poly.entity_id
_entity_poly.type
_entity_poly.pdbx_seq_one_letter_code
_entity_poly.pdbx_strand_id
1 'polypeptide(L)'
;MDVGYDDYTLVPRDAFFWTPSLWTRVLYRPKSDLTLRVEFETAMTYGWVTHVQSNRDDPRSKKSFLSAGAALEVALDVGFNKIELLSGVASGGNTLGSWGILDRHTISTPNQPCYSLDQSEVFRTRKVHHFVFNRDYRLDSILFREVIGSVTNAFYFKPAYDRVFFKQNGWEVGGGASLLMAFATIPEGTPGNSRTLGFEPALDLWAKWGQNFTLRADGALLVPMDGLDRASTGQDASLAGALRIRAQVSF
;
A
#
# COMPACT_ATOMS: atom_id res chain seq x y z
N MET A 1 -15.64 26.16 -33.76
CA MET A 1 -15.50 25.05 -34.73
C MET A 1 -16.25 23.89 -34.12
N ASP A 2 -17.36 23.48 -34.74
CA ASP A 2 -18.06 22.26 -34.35
C ASP A 2 -17.17 21.07 -34.70
N VAL A 3 -16.78 20.30 -33.69
CA VAL A 3 -16.02 19.06 -33.88
C VAL A 3 -17.03 17.99 -34.29
N GLY A 4 -16.99 17.56 -35.54
CA GLY A 4 -17.90 16.55 -36.07
C GLY A 4 -17.59 15.17 -35.49
N TYR A 5 -18.58 14.27 -35.49
CA TYR A 5 -18.38 12.87 -35.08
C TYR A 5 -17.28 12.15 -35.89
N ASP A 6 -16.94 12.65 -37.07
CA ASP A 6 -15.89 12.12 -37.94
C ASP A 6 -14.46 12.61 -37.60
N ASP A 7 -14.28 13.54 -36.64
CA ASP A 7 -12.96 14.05 -36.24
C ASP A 7 -12.25 13.16 -35.18
N TYR A 8 -12.90 12.08 -34.72
CA TYR A 8 -12.31 11.15 -33.75
C TYR A 8 -11.41 10.13 -34.46
N THR A 9 -10.10 10.40 -34.47
CA THR A 9 -9.09 9.45 -34.97
C THR A 9 -8.58 8.53 -33.85
N LEU A 10 -8.51 7.22 -34.13
CA LEU A 10 -7.83 6.26 -33.26
C LEU A 10 -6.31 6.47 -33.30
N VAL A 11 -5.70 6.67 -32.13
CA VAL A 11 -4.24 6.83 -31.99
C VAL A 11 -3.64 5.57 -31.35
N PRO A 12 -2.76 4.83 -32.04
CA PRO A 12 -2.09 3.68 -31.45
C PRO A 12 -1.13 4.14 -30.35
N ARG A 13 -1.21 3.50 -29.17
CA ARG A 13 -0.41 3.87 -27.98
C ARG A 13 0.98 3.22 -27.92
N ASP A 14 1.33 2.36 -28.90
CA ASP A 14 2.59 1.60 -29.00
C ASP A 14 3.23 1.31 -27.63
N ALA A 15 2.51 0.48 -26.87
CA ALA A 15 2.78 0.22 -25.47
C ALA A 15 3.42 -1.16 -25.31
N PHE A 16 4.45 -1.22 -24.48
CA PHE A 16 5.07 -2.47 -24.07
C PHE A 16 5.22 -2.47 -22.56
N PHE A 17 4.78 -3.56 -21.93
CA PHE A 17 4.94 -3.77 -20.49
C PHE A 17 5.37 -5.21 -20.23
N TRP A 18 6.36 -5.35 -19.36
CA TRP A 18 6.82 -6.60 -18.80
C TRP A 18 6.73 -6.52 -17.28
N THR A 19 5.93 -7.41 -16.70
CA THR A 19 5.59 -7.40 -15.27
C THR A 19 5.93 -8.72 -14.60
N PRO A 20 7.21 -9.04 -14.38
CA PRO A 20 7.57 -10.29 -13.71
C PRO A 20 7.20 -10.22 -12.23
N SER A 21 6.81 -11.37 -11.68
CA SER A 21 6.58 -11.55 -10.25
C SER A 21 7.12 -12.89 -9.76
N LEU A 22 7.42 -12.95 -8.47
CA LEU A 22 7.86 -14.14 -7.77
C LEU A 22 7.13 -14.19 -6.42
N TRP A 23 6.57 -15.35 -6.10
CA TRP A 23 5.97 -15.63 -4.80
C TRP A 23 6.53 -16.94 -4.25
N THR A 24 6.80 -16.95 -2.96
CA THR A 24 7.35 -18.12 -2.25
C THR A 24 6.72 -18.25 -0.88
N ARG A 25 6.55 -19.50 -0.44
CA ARG A 25 6.10 -19.86 0.90
C ARG A 25 6.87 -21.06 1.41
N VAL A 26 7.49 -20.91 2.56
CA VAL A 26 8.21 -21.96 3.27
C VAL A 26 7.52 -22.21 4.60
N LEU A 27 7.26 -23.49 4.90
CA LEU A 27 6.66 -23.93 6.14
C LEU A 27 7.58 -24.98 6.77
N TYR A 28 8.04 -24.71 7.99
CA TYR A 28 8.92 -25.60 8.73
C TYR A 28 8.29 -25.94 10.08
N ARG A 29 8.13 -27.24 10.35
CA ARG A 29 7.47 -27.77 11.55
C ARG A 29 8.35 -28.83 12.22
N PRO A 30 9.39 -28.43 12.95
CA PRO A 30 10.30 -29.37 13.61
C PRO A 30 9.66 -30.09 14.81
N LYS A 31 8.62 -29.50 15.40
CA LYS A 31 7.86 -30.07 16.53
C LYS A 31 6.37 -29.80 16.35
N SER A 32 5.53 -30.54 17.07
CA SER A 32 4.07 -30.39 17.00
C SER A 32 3.57 -29.03 17.48
N ASP A 33 4.31 -28.37 18.37
CA ASP A 33 3.99 -27.09 19.00
C ASP A 33 4.79 -25.92 18.43
N LEU A 34 5.63 -26.16 17.42
CA LEU A 34 6.49 -25.14 16.82
C LEU A 34 6.34 -25.13 15.30
N THR A 35 5.80 -24.05 14.75
CA THR A 35 5.66 -23.83 13.30
C THR A 35 6.30 -22.51 12.92
N LEU A 36 7.23 -22.55 11.96
CA LEU A 36 7.77 -21.37 11.28
C LEU A 36 7.16 -21.29 9.88
N ARG A 37 6.59 -20.13 9.54
CA ARG A 37 6.12 -19.79 8.20
C ARG A 37 6.88 -18.57 7.70
N VAL A 38 7.41 -18.64 6.49
CA VAL A 38 8.02 -17.51 5.79
C VAL A 38 7.34 -17.39 4.43
N GLU A 39 6.80 -16.23 4.12
CA GLU A 39 6.22 -15.89 2.83
C GLU A 39 6.92 -14.67 2.26
N PHE A 40 7.28 -14.72 0.99
CA PHE A 40 7.93 -13.60 0.30
C PHE A 40 7.33 -13.44 -1.08
N GLU A 41 7.01 -12.19 -1.43
CA GLU A 41 6.50 -11.81 -2.74
C GLU A 41 7.29 -10.62 -3.27
N THR A 42 7.57 -10.60 -4.58
CA THR A 42 8.10 -9.44 -5.27
C THR A 42 7.52 -9.33 -6.66
N ALA A 43 7.32 -8.11 -7.14
CA ALA A 43 6.88 -7.83 -8.49
C ALA A 43 7.58 -6.57 -9.02
N MET A 44 7.76 -6.53 -10.34
CA MET A 44 8.32 -5.40 -11.05
C MET A 44 7.41 -5.03 -12.21
N THR A 45 7.40 -3.77 -12.61
CA THR A 45 6.87 -3.31 -13.88
C THR A 45 7.96 -2.56 -14.63
N TYR A 46 8.29 -3.05 -15.82
CA TYR A 46 9.17 -2.37 -16.76
C TYR A 46 8.43 -2.17 -18.08
N GLY A 47 8.53 -0.98 -18.67
CA GLY A 47 7.86 -0.76 -19.95
C GLY A 47 7.80 0.70 -20.38
N TRP A 48 6.98 0.95 -21.39
CA TRP A 48 6.69 2.27 -21.89
C TRP A 48 5.32 2.32 -22.57
N VAL A 49 4.80 3.53 -22.68
CA VAL A 49 3.66 3.86 -23.55
C VAL A 49 4.00 5.14 -24.30
N THR A 50 3.71 5.17 -25.60
CA THR A 50 3.85 6.35 -26.44
C THR A 50 2.50 6.99 -26.69
N HIS A 51 2.50 8.23 -27.16
CA HIS A 51 1.27 8.94 -27.49
C HIS A 51 0.26 8.87 -26.34
N VAL A 52 0.62 9.17 -25.09
CA VAL A 52 -0.37 9.14 -23.98
C VAL A 52 -1.50 10.14 -24.25
N GLN A 53 -1.21 11.17 -25.04
CA GLN A 53 -2.20 12.07 -25.63
C GLN A 53 -2.59 11.60 -27.04
N SER A 54 -3.85 11.83 -27.42
CA SER A 54 -4.36 11.52 -28.78
C SER A 54 -3.86 12.50 -29.86
N ASN A 55 -2.77 13.22 -29.59
CA ASN A 55 -2.06 14.02 -30.58
C ASN A 55 -0.81 13.25 -31.03
N ARG A 56 -0.82 12.78 -32.28
CA ARG A 56 0.26 11.96 -32.85
C ARG A 56 1.54 12.76 -33.13
N ASP A 57 1.44 14.07 -33.24
CA ASP A 57 2.55 14.97 -33.57
C ASP A 57 3.32 15.47 -32.34
N ASP A 58 2.93 15.07 -31.11
CA ASP A 58 3.69 15.39 -29.90
C ASP A 58 4.48 14.17 -29.36
N PRO A 59 5.75 13.98 -29.81
CA PRO A 59 6.61 12.89 -29.36
C PRO A 59 7.02 13.01 -27.88
N ARG A 60 6.73 14.13 -27.21
CA ARG A 60 7.10 14.38 -25.81
C ARG A 60 6.15 13.67 -24.82
N SER A 61 5.06 13.07 -25.30
CA SER A 61 4.06 12.35 -24.50
C SER A 61 4.46 10.92 -24.09
N LYS A 62 5.64 10.42 -24.50
CA LYS A 62 6.14 9.10 -24.10
C LYS A 62 6.40 9.04 -22.58
N LYS A 63 5.92 7.97 -21.95
CA LYS A 63 6.23 7.62 -20.56
C LYS A 63 6.92 6.27 -20.48
N SER A 64 7.95 6.16 -19.66
CA SER A 64 8.68 4.93 -19.35
C SER A 64 8.44 4.55 -17.90
N PHE A 65 8.36 3.26 -17.63
CA PHE A 65 7.99 2.68 -16.35
C PHE A 65 9.11 1.78 -15.87
N LEU A 66 9.53 1.99 -14.63
CA LEU A 66 10.37 1.07 -13.89
C LEU A 66 10.00 1.19 -12.41
N SER A 67 9.18 0.27 -11.94
CA SER A 67 8.75 0.22 -10.55
C SER A 67 8.83 -1.20 -10.02
N ALA A 68 9.06 -1.35 -8.71
CA ALA A 68 9.15 -2.65 -8.06
C ALA A 68 8.67 -2.58 -6.62
N GLY A 69 8.16 -3.71 -6.14
CA GLY A 69 7.79 -3.89 -4.74
C GLY A 69 8.13 -5.29 -4.24
N ALA A 70 8.28 -5.41 -2.93
CA ALA A 70 8.50 -6.68 -2.26
C ALA A 70 7.84 -6.70 -0.87
N ALA A 71 7.30 -7.85 -0.49
CA ALA A 71 6.68 -8.11 0.81
C ALA A 71 7.32 -9.36 1.43
N LEU A 72 7.52 -9.34 2.73
CA LEU A 72 8.02 -10.45 3.53
C LEU A 72 7.13 -10.60 4.75
N GLU A 73 6.65 -11.82 4.99
CA GLU A 73 5.93 -12.21 6.19
C GLU A 73 6.65 -13.37 6.86
N VAL A 74 6.96 -13.22 8.13
CA VAL A 74 7.53 -14.27 8.98
C VAL A 74 6.59 -14.48 10.14
N ALA A 75 6.15 -15.71 10.37
CA ALA A 75 5.31 -16.08 11.51
C ALA A 75 5.91 -17.29 12.23
N LEU A 76 6.04 -17.17 13.54
CA LEU A 76 6.52 -18.23 14.43
C LEU A 76 5.42 -18.52 15.46
N ASP A 77 4.77 -19.67 15.32
CA ASP A 77 3.81 -20.21 16.27
C ASP A 77 4.53 -21.12 17.26
N VAL A 78 4.46 -20.82 18.56
CA VAL A 78 5.04 -21.62 19.66
C VAL A 78 4.05 -21.76 20.81
N GLY A 79 3.46 -22.96 20.93
CA GLY A 79 2.44 -23.25 21.94
C GLY A 79 1.23 -22.32 21.79
N PHE A 80 1.00 -21.46 22.78
CA PHE A 80 -0.09 -20.47 22.78
C PHE A 80 0.30 -19.09 22.24
N ASN A 81 1.54 -18.94 21.76
CA ASN A 81 2.09 -17.67 21.32
C ASN A 81 2.31 -17.67 19.82
N LYS A 82 2.12 -16.52 19.21
CA LYS A 82 2.44 -16.27 17.82
C LYS A 82 3.22 -14.97 17.71
N ILE A 83 4.40 -15.04 17.12
CA ILE A 83 5.23 -13.86 16.82
C ILE A 83 5.20 -13.69 15.32
N GLU A 84 4.86 -12.49 14.86
CA GLU A 84 4.83 -12.18 13.43
C GLU A 84 5.69 -10.96 13.13
N LEU A 85 6.28 -10.97 11.96
CA LEU A 85 6.94 -9.83 11.37
C LEU A 85 6.46 -9.68 9.94
N LEU A 86 5.89 -8.51 9.63
CA LEU A 86 5.61 -8.10 8.27
C LEU A 86 6.57 -6.98 7.88
N SER A 87 7.15 -7.05 6.70
CA SER A 87 7.98 -5.97 6.15
C SER A 87 7.80 -5.92 4.65
N GLY A 88 8.05 -4.75 4.07
CA GLY A 88 7.99 -4.60 2.63
C GLY A 88 8.49 -3.25 2.17
N VAL A 89 8.60 -3.14 0.86
CA VAL A 89 9.09 -1.95 0.17
C VAL A 89 8.34 -1.79 -1.15
N ALA A 90 8.00 -0.55 -1.50
CA ALA A 90 7.43 -0.15 -2.77
C ALA A 90 8.25 1.03 -3.30
N SER A 91 8.76 0.92 -4.53
CA SER A 91 9.47 2.02 -5.16
C SER A 91 8.57 3.25 -5.29
N GLY A 92 9.14 4.42 -5.00
CA GLY A 92 8.50 5.71 -5.18
C GLY A 92 9.02 6.50 -6.37
N GLY A 93 8.44 7.67 -6.60
CA GLY A 93 8.99 8.70 -7.48
C GLY A 93 8.26 10.02 -7.30
N ASN A 94 8.93 11.16 -7.42
CA ASN A 94 8.25 12.46 -7.50
C ASN A 94 7.61 12.64 -8.89
N THR A 95 6.67 11.74 -9.20
CA THR A 95 6.21 11.60 -10.58
C THR A 95 5.21 12.69 -10.93
N LEU A 96 4.48 13.27 -9.95
CA LEU A 96 3.37 14.19 -10.21
C LEU A 96 3.05 15.16 -9.06
N GLY A 97 3.94 15.31 -8.06
CA GLY A 97 3.64 16.09 -6.86
C GLY A 97 2.40 15.60 -6.10
N SER A 98 2.00 14.34 -6.31
CA SER A 98 0.82 13.71 -5.72
C SER A 98 1.20 12.65 -4.69
N TRP A 99 0.50 12.61 -3.57
CA TRP A 99 0.75 11.68 -2.47
C TRP A 99 -0.23 10.51 -2.46
N GLY A 100 0.29 9.28 -2.31
CA GLY A 100 -0.55 8.08 -2.25
C GLY A 100 -1.32 7.82 -3.54
N ILE A 101 -2.43 7.08 -3.42
CA ILE A 101 -3.27 6.65 -4.56
C ILE A 101 -4.53 7.51 -4.67
N LEU A 102 -4.92 8.17 -3.58
CA LEU A 102 -6.15 8.94 -3.47
C LEU A 102 -6.03 10.38 -4.01
N ASP A 103 -4.81 10.87 -4.24
CA ASP A 103 -4.57 12.26 -4.63
C ASP A 103 -4.71 12.46 -6.16
N ARG A 104 -3.90 11.78 -6.99
CA ARG A 104 -3.96 11.92 -8.47
C ARG A 104 -3.56 10.65 -9.22
N HIS A 105 -4.13 10.46 -10.42
CA HIS A 105 -3.74 9.36 -11.32
C HIS A 105 -2.48 9.69 -12.13
N THR A 106 -1.64 8.66 -12.38
CA THR A 106 -0.36 8.80 -13.11
C THR A 106 -0.49 8.87 -14.63
N ILE A 107 -1.70 8.58 -15.13
CA ILE A 107 -2.10 8.60 -16.53
C ILE A 107 -3.40 9.42 -16.55
N SER A 108 -3.34 10.64 -17.09
CA SER A 108 -4.51 11.53 -17.07
C SER A 108 -5.64 11.03 -17.99
N THR A 109 -6.88 11.40 -17.68
CA THR A 109 -7.97 11.29 -18.65
C THR A 109 -7.73 12.28 -19.80
N PRO A 110 -8.02 11.91 -21.05
CA PRO A 110 -7.75 12.74 -22.22
C PRO A 110 -8.79 13.86 -22.33
N ASN A 111 -8.82 14.83 -21.43
CA ASN A 111 -9.56 16.07 -21.63
C ASN A 111 -8.60 17.27 -21.65
N GLN A 112 -8.91 18.28 -22.45
CA GLN A 112 -8.02 19.43 -22.65
C GLN A 112 -7.65 20.22 -21.37
N PRO A 113 -8.48 20.28 -20.31
CA PRO A 113 -8.12 21.00 -19.08
C PRO A 113 -7.02 20.36 -18.23
N CYS A 114 -6.83 19.04 -18.25
CA CYS A 114 -5.77 18.40 -17.46
C CYS A 114 -4.36 18.56 -18.06
N TYR A 115 -4.29 19.13 -19.27
CA TYR A 115 -3.07 19.48 -19.99
C TYR A 115 -3.01 20.97 -20.32
N SER A 116 -3.82 21.81 -19.65
CA SER A 116 -3.52 23.23 -19.58
C SER A 116 -2.11 23.42 -18.97
N LEU A 117 -1.49 24.57 -19.21
CA LEU A 117 -0.18 24.91 -18.62
C LEU A 117 -0.18 24.84 -17.07
N ASP A 118 -1.36 24.70 -16.48
CA ASP A 118 -1.65 24.64 -15.05
C ASP A 118 -1.35 23.26 -14.41
N GLN A 119 -1.11 22.21 -15.20
CA GLN A 119 -0.67 20.87 -14.73
C GLN A 119 0.53 20.33 -15.51
N SER A 120 1.56 21.16 -15.66
CA SER A 120 2.74 20.88 -16.49
C SER A 120 3.51 19.62 -16.06
N GLU A 121 3.39 19.20 -14.80
CA GLU A 121 4.07 18.06 -14.19
C GLU A 121 3.62 16.74 -14.85
N VAL A 122 2.34 16.63 -15.22
CA VAL A 122 1.77 15.42 -15.83
C VAL A 122 2.40 15.10 -17.18
N PHE A 123 2.65 16.12 -17.99
CA PHE A 123 3.30 15.97 -19.30
C PHE A 123 4.83 15.95 -19.19
N ARG A 124 5.42 16.73 -18.29
CA ARG A 124 6.89 16.79 -18.10
C ARG A 124 7.44 15.50 -17.52
N THR A 125 6.65 14.77 -16.73
CA THR A 125 7.14 13.53 -16.14
C THR A 125 7.11 12.37 -17.13
N ARG A 126 8.31 11.99 -17.57
CA ARG A 126 8.54 10.90 -18.54
C ARG A 126 8.93 9.58 -17.91
N LYS A 127 9.33 9.57 -16.63
CA LYS A 127 9.75 8.37 -15.91
C LYS A 127 8.82 8.15 -14.74
N VAL A 128 8.17 6.99 -14.72
CA VAL A 128 7.23 6.57 -13.68
C VAL A 128 7.87 5.45 -12.87
N HIS A 129 8.06 5.70 -11.57
CA HIS A 129 8.71 4.78 -10.65
C HIS A 129 7.82 4.30 -9.50
N HIS A 130 6.56 4.75 -9.47
CA HIS A 130 5.61 4.33 -8.44
C HIS A 130 5.19 2.87 -8.61
N PHE A 131 5.51 2.06 -7.60
CA PHE A 131 4.92 0.75 -7.42
C PHE A 131 3.75 0.88 -6.44
N VAL A 132 2.62 0.29 -6.80
CA VAL A 132 1.41 0.30 -5.98
C VAL A 132 1.07 -1.13 -5.66
N PHE A 133 1.11 -1.48 -4.37
CA PHE A 133 0.61 -2.76 -3.91
C PHE A 133 -0.89 -2.87 -4.18
N ASN A 134 -1.38 -4.10 -4.35
CA ASN A 134 -2.81 -4.35 -4.36
C ASN A 134 -3.44 -3.77 -3.08
N ARG A 135 -4.51 -3.00 -3.21
CA ARG A 135 -5.20 -2.32 -2.08
C ARG A 135 -5.79 -3.31 -1.07
N ASP A 136 -6.00 -4.56 -1.47
CA ASP A 136 -6.41 -5.63 -0.56
C ASP A 136 -5.25 -6.17 0.30
N TYR A 137 -4.01 -5.79 -0.01
CA TYR A 137 -2.88 -6.02 0.87
C TYR A 137 -2.96 -5.10 2.10
N ARG A 138 -3.54 -5.63 3.17
CA ARG A 138 -3.95 -4.89 4.36
C ARG A 138 -2.95 -5.07 5.50
N LEU A 139 -2.07 -4.10 5.69
CA LEU A 139 -1.09 -4.07 6.78
C LEU A 139 -1.61 -3.45 8.07
N ASP A 140 -2.49 -2.46 7.95
CA ASP A 140 -2.83 -1.55 9.04
C ASP A 140 -4.31 -1.14 9.01
N SER A 141 -4.67 -0.26 9.93
CA SER A 141 -6.03 0.29 10.05
C SER A 141 -6.14 1.71 9.52
N ILE A 142 -5.06 2.49 9.46
CA ILE A 142 -5.13 3.93 9.17
C ILE A 142 -4.13 4.35 8.08
N LEU A 143 -2.82 4.22 8.30
CA LEU A 143 -1.80 4.83 7.44
C LEU A 143 -1.90 4.41 5.96
N PHE A 144 -1.69 3.13 5.64
CA PHE A 144 -1.79 2.69 4.24
C PHE A 144 -3.22 2.43 3.85
N ARG A 145 -4.11 2.13 4.79
CA ARG A 145 -5.51 1.84 4.48
C ARG A 145 -6.30 3.09 4.07
N GLU A 146 -6.26 4.13 4.89
CA GLU A 146 -7.16 5.28 4.79
C GLU A 146 -6.44 6.55 4.34
N VAL A 147 -5.20 6.77 4.80
CA VAL A 147 -4.44 8.00 4.46
C VAL A 147 -3.79 7.90 3.08
N ILE A 148 -3.00 6.84 2.82
CA ILE A 148 -2.26 6.67 1.56
C ILE A 148 -3.08 5.86 0.53
N GLY A 149 -3.85 4.88 1.00
CA GLY A 149 -4.75 4.02 0.20
C GLY A 149 -4.13 2.70 -0.30
N SER A 150 -2.80 2.56 -0.28
CA SER A 150 -2.04 1.30 -0.37
C SER A 150 -0.57 1.57 -0.02
N VAL A 151 0.25 0.52 0.01
CA VAL A 151 1.71 0.66 0.07
C VAL A 151 2.23 1.17 -1.29
N THR A 152 2.78 2.38 -1.27
CA THR A 152 3.46 3.03 -2.40
C THR A 152 4.47 4.04 -1.85
N ASN A 153 5.60 4.24 -2.55
CA ASN A 153 6.70 5.09 -2.10
C ASN A 153 7.07 4.85 -0.61
N ALA A 154 7.11 3.60 -0.17
CA ALA A 154 7.27 3.31 1.25
C ALA A 154 8.08 2.05 1.49
N PHE A 155 8.84 2.04 2.57
CA PHE A 155 9.27 0.81 3.23
C PHE A 155 8.65 0.78 4.63
N TYR A 156 8.25 -0.41 5.08
CA TYR A 156 7.62 -0.59 6.37
C TYR A 156 8.12 -1.83 7.09
N PHE A 157 7.94 -1.82 8.40
CA PHE A 157 8.27 -2.90 9.30
C PHE A 157 7.20 -2.95 10.39
N LYS A 158 6.61 -4.13 10.61
CA LYS A 158 5.51 -4.37 11.53
C LYS A 158 5.74 -5.66 12.32
N PRO A 159 6.41 -5.58 13.48
CA PRO A 159 6.37 -6.65 14.46
C PRO A 159 4.97 -6.76 15.06
N ALA A 160 4.56 -7.99 15.34
CA ALA A 160 3.32 -8.31 16.03
C ALA A 160 3.51 -9.52 16.93
N TYR A 161 2.70 -9.57 17.99
CA TYR A 161 2.63 -10.69 18.93
C TYR A 161 1.18 -10.94 19.27
N ASP A 162 0.76 -12.20 19.22
CA ASP A 162 -0.58 -12.66 19.60
C ASP A 162 -0.47 -13.84 20.57
N ARG A 163 -1.41 -13.93 21.49
CA ARG A 163 -1.45 -15.01 22.48
C ARG A 163 -2.87 -15.48 22.76
N VAL A 164 -3.00 -16.80 22.91
CA VAL A 164 -4.17 -17.42 23.52
C VAL A 164 -4.05 -17.35 25.05
N PHE A 165 -4.96 -16.62 25.68
CA PHE A 165 -5.01 -16.48 27.14
C PHE A 165 -5.77 -17.62 27.80
N PHE A 166 -6.86 -18.06 27.19
CA PHE A 166 -7.74 -19.08 27.71
C PHE A 166 -8.20 -20.03 26.60
N LYS A 167 -8.18 -21.33 26.88
CA LYS A 167 -8.66 -22.37 25.97
C LYS A 167 -9.33 -23.50 26.76
N GLN A 168 -10.65 -23.62 26.67
CA GLN A 168 -11.41 -24.67 27.36
C GLN A 168 -12.70 -25.00 26.61
N ASN A 169 -13.04 -26.30 26.46
CA ASN A 169 -14.34 -26.77 25.95
C ASN A 169 -14.79 -26.09 24.65
N GLY A 170 -13.87 -25.86 23.71
CA GLY A 170 -14.15 -25.20 22.43
C GLY A 170 -14.24 -23.67 22.49
N TRP A 171 -14.02 -23.06 23.65
CA TRP A 171 -13.88 -21.62 23.81
C TRP A 171 -12.41 -21.23 23.79
N GLU A 172 -12.07 -20.22 23.01
CA GLU A 172 -10.73 -19.63 23.00
C GLU A 172 -10.84 -18.11 23.13
N VAL A 173 -10.03 -17.52 24.00
CA VAL A 173 -9.88 -16.07 24.13
C VAL A 173 -8.41 -15.73 24.01
N GLY A 174 -8.11 -14.73 23.20
CA GLY A 174 -6.77 -14.26 22.97
C GLY A 174 -6.75 -12.79 22.58
N GLY A 175 -5.54 -12.34 22.31
CA GLY A 175 -5.32 -10.98 21.86
C GLY A 175 -3.86 -10.75 21.49
N GLY A 176 -3.65 -9.64 20.82
CA GLY A 176 -2.37 -9.28 20.26
C GLY A 176 -2.10 -7.80 20.29
N ALA A 177 -0.83 -7.49 20.02
CA ALA A 177 -0.32 -6.15 19.86
C ALA A 177 0.61 -6.11 18.65
N SER A 178 0.60 -5.00 17.93
CA SER A 178 1.53 -4.76 16.83
C SER A 178 1.94 -3.30 16.76
N LEU A 179 3.05 -3.04 16.09
CA LEU A 179 3.56 -1.69 15.85
C LEU A 179 3.98 -1.58 14.40
N LEU A 180 3.25 -0.84 13.57
CA LEU A 180 3.72 -0.47 12.24
C LEU A 180 4.70 0.71 12.38
N MET A 181 5.81 0.66 11.66
CA MET A 181 6.66 1.82 11.39
C MET A 181 6.83 1.94 9.87
N ALA A 182 6.66 3.14 9.34
CA ALA A 182 6.68 3.37 7.90
C ALA A 182 7.50 4.61 7.53
N PHE A 183 8.17 4.49 6.40
CA PHE A 183 9.08 5.50 5.89
C PHE A 183 9.00 5.60 4.37
N ALA A 184 9.19 6.78 3.81
CA ALA A 184 9.20 6.97 2.38
C ALA A 184 10.49 6.48 1.73
N THR A 185 10.36 5.80 0.59
CA THR A 185 11.54 5.45 -0.22
C THR A 185 12.18 6.69 -0.86
N ILE A 186 11.37 7.70 -1.18
CA ILE A 186 11.77 8.97 -1.78
C ILE A 186 11.03 10.11 -1.04
N PRO A 187 11.74 11.00 -0.31
CA PRO A 187 11.13 12.10 0.45
C PRO A 187 10.34 13.06 -0.43
N GLU A 188 10.82 13.35 -1.64
CA GLU A 188 10.22 14.32 -2.57
C GLU A 188 8.84 13.88 -3.06
N GLY A 189 8.48 12.62 -2.83
CA GLY A 189 7.14 12.10 -3.10
C GLY A 189 6.16 12.28 -1.94
N THR A 190 6.59 12.76 -0.77
CA THR A 190 5.71 12.95 0.41
C THR A 190 5.26 14.40 0.56
N PRO A 191 4.11 14.66 1.22
CA PRO A 191 3.63 16.01 1.51
C PRO A 191 4.64 16.90 2.24
N GLY A 192 5.42 16.31 3.15
CA GLY A 192 6.36 17.02 4.00
C GLY A 192 7.81 17.01 3.52
N ASN A 193 8.08 16.42 2.35
CA ASN A 193 9.42 16.24 1.82
C ASN A 193 10.39 15.56 2.81
N SER A 194 9.89 14.58 3.56
CA SER A 194 10.62 13.87 4.61
C SER A 194 10.37 12.36 4.53
N ARG A 195 11.31 11.58 5.03
CA ARG A 195 11.22 10.11 4.99
C ARG A 195 10.31 9.54 6.06
N THR A 196 10.13 10.19 7.20
CA THR A 196 9.40 9.60 8.33
C THR A 196 7.90 9.73 8.11
N LEU A 197 7.19 8.62 7.83
CA LEU A 197 5.75 8.69 7.60
C LEU A 197 4.96 8.64 8.90
N GLY A 198 5.31 7.70 9.77
CA GLY A 198 4.61 7.52 11.03
C GLY A 198 4.82 6.16 11.64
N PHE A 199 4.24 6.00 12.83
CA PHE A 199 4.09 4.71 13.46
C PHE A 199 2.64 4.51 13.93
N GLU A 200 2.17 3.26 13.88
CA GLU A 200 0.80 2.89 14.20
C GLU A 200 0.79 1.68 15.14
N PRO A 201 0.81 1.89 16.48
CA PRO A 201 0.48 0.85 17.44
C PRO A 201 -0.96 0.38 17.25
N ALA A 202 -1.17 -0.92 17.37
CA ALA A 202 -2.48 -1.53 17.34
C ALA A 202 -2.59 -2.64 18.39
N LEU A 203 -3.80 -2.80 18.92
CA LEU A 203 -4.20 -3.86 19.84
C LEU A 203 -5.39 -4.61 19.26
N ASP A 204 -5.44 -5.91 19.50
CA ASP A 204 -6.61 -6.71 19.17
C ASP A 204 -6.99 -7.67 20.28
N LEU A 205 -8.30 -7.88 20.43
CA LEU A 205 -8.88 -8.87 21.32
C LEU A 205 -9.84 -9.72 20.50
N TRP A 206 -9.77 -11.02 20.69
CA TRP A 206 -10.63 -11.96 19.99
C TRP A 206 -11.11 -13.08 20.89
N ALA A 207 -12.32 -13.55 20.61
CA ALA A 207 -12.94 -14.68 21.28
C ALA A 207 -13.63 -15.58 20.25
N LYS A 208 -13.48 -16.89 20.43
CA LYS A 208 -14.04 -17.94 19.57
C LYS A 208 -14.90 -18.88 20.40
N TRP A 209 -16.05 -19.23 19.85
CA TRP A 209 -17.01 -20.16 20.43
C TRP A 209 -17.23 -21.33 19.45
N GLY A 210 -16.59 -22.46 19.76
CA GLY A 210 -16.56 -23.61 18.88
C GLY A 210 -15.98 -23.25 17.50
N GLN A 211 -16.60 -23.77 16.45
CA GLN A 211 -16.21 -23.49 15.06
C GLN A 211 -17.09 -22.42 14.40
N ASN A 212 -18.15 -22.00 15.07
CA ASN A 212 -19.28 -21.31 14.43
C ASN A 212 -19.31 -19.82 14.72
N PHE A 213 -18.69 -19.33 15.79
CA PHE A 213 -18.78 -17.92 16.16
C PHE A 213 -17.43 -17.35 16.58
N THR A 214 -17.08 -16.20 16.01
CA THR A 214 -15.89 -15.42 16.36
C THR A 214 -16.27 -13.96 16.56
N LEU A 215 -15.84 -13.37 17.67
CA LEU A 215 -15.92 -11.94 17.94
C LEU A 215 -14.50 -11.37 18.01
N ARG A 216 -14.27 -10.22 17.37
CA ARG A 216 -12.99 -9.52 17.38
C ARG A 216 -13.19 -8.03 17.54
N ALA A 217 -12.35 -7.40 18.35
CA ALA A 217 -12.23 -5.95 18.48
C ALA A 217 -10.78 -5.54 18.23
N ASP A 218 -10.56 -4.62 17.28
CA ASP A 218 -9.24 -4.13 16.88
C ASP A 218 -9.21 -2.60 17.08
N GLY A 219 -8.17 -2.08 17.73
CA GLY A 219 -7.94 -0.65 17.91
C GLY A 219 -6.55 -0.24 17.42
N ALA A 220 -6.43 0.93 16.78
CA ALA A 220 -5.16 1.47 16.30
C ALA A 220 -5.08 2.99 16.50
N LEU A 221 -3.85 3.49 16.68
CA LEU A 221 -3.54 4.91 16.78
C LEU A 221 -2.40 5.23 15.82
N LEU A 222 -2.62 6.06 14.82
CA LEU A 222 -1.59 6.60 13.96
C LEU A 222 -0.98 7.84 14.62
N VAL A 223 0.33 7.79 14.85
CA VAL A 223 1.15 8.94 15.15
C VAL A 223 1.89 9.34 13.88
N PRO A 224 1.43 10.40 13.18
CA PRO A 224 2.10 10.86 11.97
C PRO A 224 3.45 11.52 12.33
N MET A 225 4.34 11.55 11.35
CA MET A 225 5.60 12.28 11.44
C MET A 225 5.78 13.20 10.23
N ASP A 226 6.90 13.92 10.18
CA ASP A 226 7.21 15.00 9.25
C ASP A 226 6.92 14.69 7.78
N GLY A 227 6.99 13.43 7.35
CA GLY A 227 6.67 13.02 5.98
C GLY A 227 5.21 13.27 5.61
N LEU A 228 4.29 13.30 6.58
CA LEU A 228 2.87 13.57 6.39
C LEU A 228 2.48 15.04 6.61
N ASP A 229 3.38 15.86 7.13
CA ASP A 229 3.14 17.28 7.30
C ASP A 229 2.98 17.96 5.95
N ARG A 230 2.18 19.01 5.88
CA ARG A 230 1.97 19.75 4.65
C ARG A 230 2.97 20.89 4.56
N ALA A 231 4.15 20.61 4.01
CA ALA A 231 5.24 21.59 3.88
C ALA A 231 4.81 22.86 3.12
N SER A 232 3.91 22.74 2.14
CA SER A 232 3.41 23.88 1.36
C SER A 232 2.64 24.92 2.18
N THR A 233 2.05 24.51 3.30
CA THR A 233 1.22 25.37 4.16
C THR A 233 1.72 25.45 5.61
N GLY A 234 2.80 24.73 5.95
CA GLY A 234 3.31 24.63 7.33
C GLY A 234 2.30 24.03 8.30
N GLN A 235 1.45 23.10 7.84
CA GLN A 235 0.47 22.43 8.69
C GLN A 235 0.99 21.05 9.10
N ASP A 236 0.94 20.79 10.41
CA ASP A 236 1.35 19.51 10.96
C ASP A 236 0.22 18.48 10.85
N ALA A 237 0.58 17.23 10.58
CA ALA A 237 -0.37 16.12 10.60
C ALA A 237 -0.79 15.79 12.04
N SER A 238 -2.09 15.54 12.25
CA SER A 238 -2.64 15.21 13.57
C SER A 238 -2.77 13.70 13.79
N LEU A 239 -2.77 13.29 15.06
CA LEU A 239 -3.09 11.92 15.48
C LEU A 239 -4.43 11.44 14.87
N ALA A 240 -4.50 10.16 14.51
CA ALA A 240 -5.73 9.52 14.05
C ALA A 240 -5.96 8.18 14.76
N GLY A 241 -7.20 7.88 15.12
CA GLY A 241 -7.57 6.64 15.81
C GLY A 241 -8.61 5.85 15.03
N ALA A 242 -8.53 4.52 15.11
CA ALA A 242 -9.51 3.61 14.51
C ALA A 242 -9.91 2.51 15.50
N LEU A 243 -11.20 2.18 15.51
CA LEU A 243 -11.77 1.04 16.24
C LEU A 243 -12.63 0.23 15.27
N ARG A 244 -12.45 -1.08 15.28
CA ARG A 244 -13.27 -2.01 14.49
C ARG A 244 -13.74 -3.16 15.37
N ILE A 245 -15.02 -3.49 15.25
CA ILE A 245 -15.61 -4.68 15.88
C ILE A 245 -16.16 -5.56 14.77
N ARG A 246 -15.87 -6.85 14.82
CA ARG A 246 -16.33 -7.85 13.86
C ARG A 246 -16.91 -9.06 14.58
N ALA A 247 -18.12 -9.43 14.21
CA ALA A 247 -18.70 -10.72 14.52
C ALA A 247 -18.76 -11.55 13.23
N GLN A 248 -18.31 -12.81 13.29
CA GLN A 248 -18.41 -13.76 12.21
C GLN A 248 -19.17 -15.00 12.69
N VAL A 249 -20.19 -15.39 11.93
CA VAL A 249 -20.97 -16.60 12.13
C VAL A 249 -20.78 -17.51 10.92
N SER A 250 -20.43 -18.78 11.16
CA SER A 250 -20.31 -19.83 10.14
C SER A 250 -21.39 -20.89 10.36
N PHE A 251 -22.10 -21.25 9.27
CA PHE A 251 -23.18 -22.23 9.24
C PHE A 251 -22.76 -23.49 8.49
#